data_AF-A0A2R6T8U3-F1
#
_entry.id   AF-A0A2R6T8U3-F1
#
_cell.length_a   1.000
_cell.length_b   1.000
_cell.length_c   1.000
_cell.angle_alpha   90.00
_cell.angle_beta   90.00
_cell.angle_gamma   90.00
#
_symmetry.space_group_name_H-M   'P 1'
#
loop_
_entity.id
_entity.type
_entity.pdbx_description
1 polymer ?
#
loop_
_entity_poly.entity_id
_entity_poly.type
_entity_poly.pdbx_seq_one_letter_code
_entity_poly.pdbx_strand_id
1 'polypeptide(L)'
;MIPISKKSIRNSYLITSLEVKKTIRKHLTKEQVYSLIAYIVVTLLMTIGGGYLGYRAGLELRTGGELANLPVLDALHGIVSIFFLFIIVILVIRTVQLGSSETTDNLLSIARVSEITMGVFFAEIIYLLIWIIIPSVAIGVGFAVGSETFSTIITLPIATTLLGASIVSISFPLGFGLRHVIMRFKFVVKYKIHLGILIFVGYFALIVTGKLNELVVMVFEPAQAFPIGWLADLILLSAPTIEPSLPKALSALFLPFPLLLISLFASTKVAGIHWFTDPVVVEQKKETKTELETEPKGDKFFSLIFKPKTTALIKNIWLRVIRNPIKALYAAYPALILIPMLSESPPYLPLIVLVLVTWGAGMLFSLNPIGDLGNALPSVILSKVNGKEFVLAHLYATLIIGVPVSLGLTALTAYLIQIDIIKAIVLLIVTPFIILLGTIVAIGVGTTFPRFSSTKITSSTKVVIPSKTSLVIYTLYLVTAAFCGILLYEPSLREITSALLIWIIPLELTIQPTHLFYLTIILLVPIILAPLIAYRSSINKFNNYTIT
;
A
#
# COMPACT_ATOMS: atom_id res chain seq x y z
N MET A 1 -5.75 -37.81 17.72
CA MET A 1 -5.84 -37.68 16.25
C MET A 1 -7.27 -37.98 15.82
N ILE A 2 -7.95 -37.06 15.13
CA ILE A 2 -9.28 -37.32 14.57
C ILE A 2 -9.06 -38.09 13.26
N PRO A 3 -9.70 -39.26 13.03
CA PRO A 3 -9.53 -39.98 11.78
C PRO A 3 -10.07 -39.14 10.62
N ILE A 4 -9.16 -38.73 9.73
CA ILE A 4 -9.50 -37.96 8.53
C ILE A 4 -10.16 -38.94 7.55
N SER A 5 -11.48 -38.89 7.44
CA SER A 5 -12.19 -39.72 6.47
C SER A 5 -11.94 -39.24 5.04
N LYS A 6 -12.01 -40.14 4.05
CA LYS A 6 -11.93 -39.80 2.61
C LYS A 6 -12.96 -38.73 2.22
N LYS A 7 -14.13 -38.72 2.88
CA LYS A 7 -15.17 -37.70 2.71
C LYS A 7 -14.70 -36.32 3.19
N SER A 8 -13.98 -36.26 4.31
CA SER A 8 -13.42 -35.03 4.86
C SER A 8 -12.39 -34.39 3.93
N ILE A 9 -11.47 -35.20 3.37
CA ILE A 9 -10.49 -34.72 2.38
C ILE A 9 -11.18 -34.16 1.14
N ARG A 10 -12.19 -34.87 0.62
CA ARG A 10 -12.97 -34.42 -0.54
C ARG A 10 -13.69 -33.10 -0.27
N ASN A 11 -14.30 -32.95 0.91
CA ASN A 11 -14.97 -31.72 1.31
C ASN A 11 -13.98 -30.55 1.43
N SER A 12 -12.83 -30.75 2.08
CA SER A 12 -11.77 -29.74 2.18
C SER A 12 -11.28 -29.30 0.81
N TYR A 13 -11.05 -30.24 -0.11
CA TYR A 13 -10.64 -29.93 -1.49
C TYR A 13 -11.70 -29.10 -2.25
N LEU A 14 -12.98 -29.44 -2.10
CA LEU A 14 -14.06 -28.67 -2.72
C LEU A 14 -14.10 -27.24 -2.17
N ILE A 15 -13.95 -27.07 -0.85
CA ILE A 15 -13.88 -25.75 -0.21
C ILE A 15 -12.67 -24.97 -0.73
N THR A 16 -11.49 -25.59 -0.81
CA THR A 16 -10.29 -24.96 -1.39
C THR A 16 -10.55 -24.47 -2.82
N SER A 17 -11.10 -25.33 -3.68
CA SER A 17 -11.38 -24.97 -5.08
C SER A 17 -12.39 -23.82 -5.19
N LEU A 18 -13.43 -23.83 -4.35
CA LEU A 18 -14.45 -22.79 -4.31
C LEU A 18 -13.86 -21.46 -3.85
N GLU A 19 -13.05 -21.44 -2.78
CA GLU A 19 -12.43 -20.22 -2.26
C GLU A 19 -11.42 -19.61 -3.25
N VAL A 20 -10.61 -20.45 -3.90
CA VAL A 20 -9.69 -20.00 -4.96
C VAL A 20 -10.48 -19.40 -6.13
N LYS A 21 -11.53 -20.08 -6.61
CA LYS A 21 -12.39 -19.56 -7.70
C LYS A 21 -13.12 -18.28 -7.30
N LYS A 22 -13.64 -18.20 -6.07
CA LYS A 22 -14.31 -17.01 -5.52
C LYS A 22 -13.35 -15.83 -5.51
N THR A 23 -12.12 -16.04 -5.06
CA THR A 23 -11.07 -15.02 -5.01
C THR A 23 -10.66 -14.55 -6.41
N ILE A 24 -10.40 -15.47 -7.34
CA ILE A 24 -10.05 -15.14 -8.73
C ILE A 24 -11.20 -14.37 -9.40
N ARG A 25 -12.44 -14.86 -9.29
CA ARG A 25 -13.61 -14.19 -9.89
C ARG A 25 -13.85 -12.80 -9.33
N LYS A 26 -13.61 -12.59 -8.03
CA LYS A 26 -13.71 -11.27 -7.39
C LYS A 26 -12.81 -10.25 -8.09
N HIS A 27 -11.58 -10.64 -8.41
CA HIS A 27 -10.61 -9.78 -9.11
C HIS A 27 -10.89 -9.59 -10.60
N LEU A 28 -11.63 -10.51 -11.24
CA LEU A 28 -12.03 -10.41 -12.65
C LEU A 28 -13.28 -9.53 -12.88
N THR A 29 -13.90 -8.99 -11.84
CA THR A 29 -15.04 -8.08 -11.98
C THR A 29 -14.62 -6.71 -12.55
N LYS A 30 -15.51 -6.05 -13.30
CA LYS A 30 -15.24 -4.72 -13.90
C LYS A 30 -14.80 -3.67 -12.87
N GLU A 31 -15.29 -3.76 -11.64
CA GLU A 31 -14.93 -2.86 -10.54
C GLU A 31 -13.49 -3.07 -10.01
N GLN A 32 -12.87 -4.22 -10.34
CA GLN A 32 -11.55 -4.64 -9.87
C GLN A 32 -10.50 -4.74 -10.97
N VAL A 33 -10.80 -4.30 -12.20
CA VAL A 33 -9.87 -4.28 -13.34
C VAL A 33 -8.51 -3.65 -12.98
N TYR A 34 -8.50 -2.56 -12.20
CA TYR A 34 -7.24 -1.95 -11.73
C TYR A 34 -6.39 -2.87 -10.86
N SER A 35 -7.01 -3.71 -10.01
CA SER A 35 -6.27 -4.68 -9.22
C SER A 35 -5.70 -5.82 -10.07
N LEU A 36 -6.43 -6.21 -11.13
CA LEU A 36 -5.94 -7.18 -12.10
C LEU A 36 -4.77 -6.63 -12.92
N ILE A 37 -4.87 -5.39 -13.40
CA ILE A 37 -3.77 -4.71 -14.11
C ILE A 37 -2.56 -4.58 -13.18
N ALA A 38 -2.76 -4.15 -11.93
CA ALA A 38 -1.67 -4.06 -10.95
C ALA A 38 -1.02 -5.43 -10.70
N TYR A 39 -1.81 -6.50 -10.55
CA TYR A 39 -1.29 -7.86 -10.46
C TYR A 39 -0.47 -8.24 -11.69
N ILE A 40 -0.99 -8.02 -12.91
CA ILE A 40 -0.28 -8.36 -14.15
C ILE A 40 1.03 -7.58 -14.25
N VAL A 41 1.00 -6.27 -13.99
CA VAL A 41 2.20 -5.40 -14.07
C VAL A 41 3.23 -5.81 -13.04
N VAL A 42 2.84 -5.98 -11.76
CA VAL A 42 3.78 -6.36 -10.70
C VAL A 42 4.37 -7.75 -10.98
N THR A 43 3.53 -8.73 -11.34
CA THR A 43 4.01 -10.07 -11.67
C THR A 43 4.92 -10.05 -12.88
N LEU A 44 4.57 -9.32 -13.95
CA LEU A 44 5.41 -9.18 -15.15
C LEU A 44 6.76 -8.52 -14.82
N LEU A 45 6.76 -7.44 -14.03
CA LEU A 45 7.98 -6.77 -13.57
C LEU A 45 8.85 -7.71 -12.73
N MET A 46 8.25 -8.45 -11.80
CA MET A 46 8.96 -9.43 -10.97
C MET A 46 9.49 -10.61 -11.81
N THR A 47 8.77 -11.04 -12.83
CA THR A 47 9.17 -12.12 -13.74
C THR A 47 10.31 -11.69 -14.65
N ILE A 48 10.17 -10.57 -15.37
CA ILE A 48 11.21 -10.07 -16.28
C ILE A 48 12.41 -9.56 -15.49
N GLY A 49 12.17 -8.68 -14.51
CA GLY A 49 13.22 -8.12 -13.67
C GLY A 49 13.91 -9.19 -12.83
N GLY A 50 13.14 -10.09 -12.21
CA GLY A 50 13.70 -11.21 -11.44
C GLY A 50 14.49 -12.19 -12.31
N GLY A 51 14.02 -12.51 -13.52
CA GLY A 51 14.77 -13.33 -14.47
C GLY A 51 16.08 -12.67 -14.90
N TYR A 52 16.06 -11.38 -15.22
CA TYR A 52 17.27 -10.63 -15.56
C TYR A 52 18.25 -10.54 -14.39
N LEU A 53 17.77 -10.23 -13.18
CA LEU A 53 18.60 -10.18 -11.98
C LEU A 53 19.17 -11.56 -11.63
N GLY A 54 18.39 -12.63 -11.80
CA GLY A 54 18.87 -13.99 -11.67
C GLY A 54 20.01 -14.28 -12.63
N TYR A 55 19.86 -13.91 -13.91
CA TYR A 55 20.92 -14.05 -14.92
C TYR A 55 22.20 -13.30 -14.55
N ARG A 56 22.07 -12.03 -14.12
CA ARG A 56 23.21 -11.22 -13.67
C ARG A 56 23.91 -11.85 -12.47
N ALA A 57 23.15 -12.29 -11.46
CA ALA A 57 23.72 -12.93 -10.27
C ALA A 57 24.43 -14.24 -10.61
N GLY A 58 23.84 -15.08 -11.46
CA GLY A 58 24.47 -16.32 -11.92
C GLY A 58 25.75 -16.08 -12.73
N LEU A 59 25.75 -15.05 -13.59
CA LEU A 59 26.91 -14.66 -14.38
C LEU A 59 28.05 -14.20 -13.49
N GLU A 60 27.78 -13.31 -12.54
CA GLU A 60 28.80 -12.76 -11.64
C GLU A 60 29.40 -13.82 -10.72
N LEU A 61 28.61 -14.79 -10.23
CA LEU A 61 29.13 -15.94 -9.47
C LEU A 61 30.03 -16.84 -10.31
N ARG A 62 29.70 -17.02 -11.59
CA ARG A 62 30.50 -17.84 -12.53
C ARG A 62 31.80 -17.17 -12.94
N THR A 63 31.78 -15.87 -13.22
CA THR A 63 32.94 -15.12 -13.70
C THR A 63 33.86 -14.63 -12.58
N GLY A 64 33.54 -14.90 -11.32
CA GLY A 64 34.32 -14.42 -10.17
C GLY A 64 34.19 -12.89 -9.97
N GLY A 65 33.01 -12.33 -10.24
CA GLY A 65 32.72 -10.91 -10.02
C GLY A 65 32.62 -10.54 -8.54
N GLU A 66 32.24 -9.29 -8.24
CA GLU A 66 32.17 -8.79 -6.85
C GLU A 66 31.28 -9.65 -5.93
N LEU A 67 30.16 -10.18 -6.46
CA LEU A 67 29.28 -11.10 -5.73
C LEU A 67 30.00 -12.38 -5.27
N ALA A 68 30.95 -12.91 -6.03
CA ALA A 68 31.67 -14.14 -5.68
C ALA A 68 32.61 -13.95 -4.47
N ASN A 69 32.98 -12.71 -4.15
CA ASN A 69 33.86 -12.39 -3.02
C ASN A 69 33.08 -12.13 -1.71
N LEU A 70 31.75 -12.12 -1.77
CA LEU A 70 30.88 -11.91 -0.61
C LEU A 70 30.43 -13.26 -0.02
N PRO A 71 30.07 -13.31 1.28
CA PRO A 71 29.47 -14.50 1.90
C PRO A 71 28.00 -14.66 1.44
N VAL A 72 27.81 -14.99 0.16
CA VAL A 72 26.48 -15.01 -0.50
C VAL A 72 25.53 -15.98 0.19
N LEU A 73 26.02 -17.14 0.65
CA LEU A 73 25.19 -18.15 1.29
C LEU A 73 24.64 -17.66 2.64
N ASP A 74 25.47 -17.05 3.48
CA ASP A 74 25.08 -16.51 4.79
C ASP A 74 24.12 -15.32 4.62
N ALA A 75 24.41 -14.44 3.66
CA ALA A 75 23.51 -13.35 3.30
C ALA A 75 22.14 -13.88 2.85
N LEU A 76 22.12 -14.96 2.05
CA LEU A 76 20.88 -15.58 1.57
C LEU A 76 20.10 -16.26 2.71
N HIS A 77 20.79 -16.89 3.68
CA HIS A 77 20.15 -17.38 4.92
C HIS A 77 19.43 -16.26 5.65
N GLY A 78 20.10 -15.12 5.85
CA GLY A 78 19.54 -13.94 6.52
C GLY A 78 18.35 -13.35 5.76
N ILE A 79 18.49 -13.17 4.45
CA ILE A 79 17.43 -12.61 3.58
C ILE A 79 16.17 -13.49 3.60
N VAL A 80 16.31 -14.81 3.41
CA VAL A 80 15.18 -15.74 3.43
C VAL A 80 14.47 -15.72 4.79
N SER A 81 15.23 -15.70 5.90
CA SER A 81 14.68 -15.65 7.24
C SER A 81 13.98 -14.33 7.59
N ILE A 82 14.54 -13.18 7.22
CA ILE A 82 13.87 -11.89 7.43
C ILE A 82 12.62 -11.78 6.56
N PHE A 83 12.71 -12.18 5.29
CA PHE A 83 11.56 -12.17 4.39
C PHE A 83 10.44 -13.05 4.94
N PHE A 84 10.76 -14.24 5.45
CA PHE A 84 9.82 -15.12 6.14
C PHE A 84 9.09 -14.41 7.30
N LEU A 85 9.83 -13.78 8.21
CA LEU A 85 9.25 -13.06 9.35
C LEU A 85 8.35 -11.90 8.90
N PHE A 86 8.80 -11.13 7.92
CA PHE A 86 8.05 -9.99 7.40
C PHE A 86 6.71 -10.43 6.77
N ILE A 87 6.71 -11.47 5.94
CA ILE A 87 5.48 -11.96 5.30
C ILE A 87 4.55 -12.61 6.33
N ILE A 88 5.06 -13.26 7.39
CA ILE A 88 4.21 -13.76 8.48
C ILE A 88 3.38 -12.64 9.09
N VAL A 89 3.97 -11.48 9.40
CA VAL A 89 3.24 -10.35 9.99
C VAL A 89 2.09 -9.91 9.08
N ILE A 90 2.35 -9.80 7.77
CA ILE A 90 1.34 -9.42 6.78
C ILE A 90 0.23 -10.47 6.70
N LEU A 91 0.60 -11.75 6.62
CA LEU A 91 -0.39 -12.84 6.53
C LEU A 91 -1.18 -13.03 7.82
N VAL A 92 -0.62 -12.78 9.00
CA VAL A 92 -1.38 -12.80 10.26
C VAL A 92 -2.52 -11.80 10.23
N ILE A 93 -2.27 -10.56 9.78
CA ILE A 93 -3.32 -9.54 9.64
C ILE A 93 -4.41 -9.99 8.66
N ARG A 94 -4.00 -10.63 7.56
CA ARG A 94 -4.92 -11.18 6.58
C ARG A 94 -5.75 -12.34 7.15
N THR A 95 -5.15 -13.27 7.88
CA THR A 95 -5.85 -14.40 8.50
C THR A 95 -6.78 -13.96 9.63
N VAL A 96 -6.49 -12.86 10.33
CA VAL A 96 -7.48 -12.21 11.23
C VAL A 96 -8.77 -11.87 10.50
N GLN A 97 -8.71 -11.43 9.25
CA GLN A 97 -9.92 -11.10 8.47
C GLN A 97 -10.68 -12.37 8.06
N LEU A 98 -9.94 -13.41 7.63
CA LEU A 98 -10.51 -14.69 7.22
C LEU A 98 -11.23 -15.44 8.35
N GLY A 99 -10.81 -15.24 9.60
CA GLY A 99 -11.48 -15.84 10.76
C GLY A 99 -12.89 -15.30 11.04
N SER A 100 -13.40 -14.33 10.27
CA SER A 100 -14.75 -13.79 10.47
C SER A 100 -15.85 -14.76 10.04
N SER A 101 -16.94 -14.80 10.81
CA SER A 101 -18.15 -15.55 10.44
C SER A 101 -18.79 -15.06 9.14
N GLU A 102 -18.59 -13.79 8.79
CA GLU A 102 -19.04 -13.22 7.52
C GLU A 102 -18.24 -13.77 6.31
N THR A 103 -16.97 -14.16 6.51
CA THR A 103 -16.14 -14.69 5.43
C THR A 103 -16.46 -16.16 5.16
N THR A 104 -16.80 -16.91 6.20
CA THR A 104 -17.17 -18.32 6.11
C THR A 104 -18.61 -18.55 5.62
N ASP A 105 -19.40 -17.49 5.36
CA ASP A 105 -20.78 -17.56 4.86
C ASP A 105 -21.60 -18.62 5.62
N ASN A 106 -22.49 -19.34 4.91
CA ASN A 106 -23.25 -20.47 5.46
C ASN A 106 -22.43 -21.78 5.50
N LEU A 107 -21.10 -21.77 5.34
CA LEU A 107 -20.30 -23.01 5.36
C LEU A 107 -20.34 -23.68 6.74
N LEU A 108 -20.45 -22.88 7.82
CA LEU A 108 -20.51 -23.37 9.19
C LEU A 108 -21.75 -24.23 9.50
N SER A 109 -22.81 -24.14 8.69
CA SER A 109 -24.00 -24.99 8.84
C SER A 109 -23.94 -26.29 8.02
N ILE A 110 -23.04 -26.37 7.03
CA ILE A 110 -22.99 -27.47 6.04
C ILE A 110 -21.79 -28.40 6.26
N ALA A 111 -20.66 -27.86 6.73
CA ALA A 111 -19.39 -28.58 6.84
C ALA A 111 -18.80 -28.53 8.25
N ARG A 112 -17.93 -29.50 8.57
CA ARG A 112 -17.23 -29.52 9.86
C ARG A 112 -16.16 -28.42 9.92
N VAL A 113 -15.90 -27.88 11.11
CA VAL A 113 -14.83 -26.89 11.36
C VAL A 113 -13.49 -27.34 10.79
N SER A 114 -13.13 -28.62 10.93
CA SER A 114 -11.88 -29.16 10.40
C SER A 114 -11.80 -29.09 8.88
N GLU A 115 -12.91 -29.34 8.18
CA GLU A 115 -13.00 -29.32 6.72
C GLU A 115 -12.89 -27.89 6.19
N ILE A 116 -13.58 -26.95 6.84
CA ILE A 116 -13.54 -25.53 6.48
C ILE A 116 -12.13 -24.97 6.72
N THR A 117 -11.55 -25.22 7.89
CA THR A 117 -10.22 -24.70 8.23
C THR A 117 -9.15 -25.24 7.29
N MET A 118 -9.15 -26.55 7.01
CA MET A 118 -8.23 -27.15 6.03
C MET A 118 -8.46 -26.55 4.64
N GLY A 119 -9.72 -26.41 4.21
CA GLY A 119 -10.08 -25.88 2.90
C GLY A 119 -9.54 -24.45 2.68
N VAL A 120 -9.79 -23.55 3.63
CA VAL A 120 -9.32 -22.16 3.59
C VAL A 120 -7.80 -22.07 3.74
N PHE A 121 -7.20 -22.93 4.58
CA PHE A 121 -5.74 -23.01 4.75
C PHE A 121 -5.01 -23.31 3.44
N PHE A 122 -5.43 -24.37 2.73
CA PHE A 122 -4.84 -24.69 1.43
C PHE A 122 -5.17 -23.65 0.35
N ALA A 123 -6.34 -23.00 0.42
CA ALA A 123 -6.67 -21.91 -0.48
C ALA A 123 -5.71 -20.73 -0.32
N GLU A 124 -5.29 -20.43 0.91
CA GLU A 124 -4.34 -19.36 1.21
C GLU A 124 -2.92 -19.70 0.72
N ILE A 125 -2.49 -20.96 0.81
CA ILE A 125 -1.24 -21.42 0.18
C ILE A 125 -1.30 -21.17 -1.33
N ILE A 126 -2.37 -21.62 -2.00
CA ILE A 126 -2.54 -21.42 -3.45
C ILE A 126 -2.56 -19.93 -3.79
N TYR A 127 -3.27 -19.11 -3.01
CA TYR A 127 -3.34 -17.67 -3.21
C TYR A 127 -1.96 -17.02 -3.15
N LEU A 128 -1.14 -17.37 -2.15
CA LEU A 128 0.22 -16.89 -2.04
C LEU A 128 1.08 -17.34 -3.23
N LEU A 129 0.97 -18.61 -3.64
CA LEU A 129 1.74 -19.15 -4.77
C LEU A 129 1.39 -18.50 -6.11
N ILE A 130 0.13 -18.11 -6.34
CA ILE A 130 -0.28 -17.39 -7.56
C ILE A 130 0.58 -16.15 -7.80
N TRP A 131 0.98 -15.44 -6.75
CA TRP A 131 1.79 -14.22 -6.87
C TRP A 131 3.27 -14.49 -7.12
N ILE A 132 3.83 -15.56 -6.57
CA ILE A 132 5.29 -15.71 -6.46
C ILE A 132 5.86 -16.85 -7.30
N ILE A 133 5.04 -17.83 -7.71
CA ILE A 133 5.56 -19.03 -8.40
C ILE A 133 6.10 -18.70 -9.79
N ILE A 134 5.42 -17.83 -10.54
CA ILE A 134 5.84 -17.44 -11.90
C ILE A 134 7.13 -16.61 -11.84
N PRO A 135 7.23 -15.55 -11.01
CA PRO A 135 8.50 -14.85 -10.79
C PRO A 135 9.63 -15.77 -10.32
N SER A 136 9.35 -16.70 -9.40
CA SER A 136 10.33 -17.66 -8.89
C SER A 136 10.91 -18.54 -10.00
N VAL A 137 10.07 -19.11 -10.88
CA VAL A 137 10.54 -19.87 -12.05
C VAL A 137 11.42 -19.00 -12.95
N ALA A 138 11.03 -17.75 -13.22
CA ALA A 138 11.81 -16.86 -14.07
C ALA A 138 13.17 -16.50 -13.47
N ILE A 139 13.24 -16.23 -12.17
CA ILE A 139 14.52 -16.03 -11.44
C ILE A 139 15.39 -17.28 -11.57
N GLY A 140 14.82 -18.47 -11.39
CA GLY A 140 15.53 -19.74 -11.46
C GLY A 140 16.08 -20.04 -12.86
N VAL A 141 15.30 -19.74 -13.90
CA VAL A 141 15.72 -19.83 -15.31
C VAL A 141 16.81 -18.81 -15.62
N GLY A 142 16.63 -17.56 -15.20
CA GLY A 142 17.64 -16.52 -15.36
C GLY A 142 18.98 -16.93 -14.75
N PHE A 143 18.95 -17.32 -13.47
CA PHE A 143 20.13 -17.80 -12.75
C PHE A 143 20.79 -18.98 -13.45
N ALA A 144 20.00 -19.98 -13.87
CA ALA A 144 20.52 -21.15 -14.57
C ALA A 144 21.26 -20.80 -15.87
N VAL A 145 20.75 -19.83 -16.62
CA VAL A 145 21.39 -19.33 -17.85
C VAL A 145 22.68 -18.56 -17.53
N GLY A 146 22.70 -17.79 -16.44
CA GLY A 146 23.88 -17.01 -16.03
C GLY A 146 25.01 -17.88 -15.45
N SER A 147 24.65 -18.85 -14.60
CA SER A 147 25.59 -19.70 -13.86
C SER A 147 25.91 -21.02 -14.58
N GLU A 148 25.25 -21.31 -15.71
CA GLU A 148 25.31 -22.59 -16.43
C GLU A 148 24.88 -23.80 -15.57
N THR A 149 23.99 -23.57 -14.60
CA THR A 149 23.52 -24.58 -13.65
C THR A 149 22.01 -24.75 -13.72
N PHE A 150 21.52 -25.87 -14.26
CA PHE A 150 20.09 -26.07 -14.47
C PHE A 150 19.29 -26.49 -13.23
N SER A 151 19.94 -26.82 -12.10
CA SER A 151 19.24 -27.27 -10.88
C SER A 151 18.34 -26.18 -10.29
N THR A 152 18.72 -24.90 -10.42
CA THR A 152 17.97 -23.75 -9.88
C THR A 152 16.61 -23.56 -10.51
N ILE A 153 16.39 -24.09 -11.72
CA ILE A 153 15.07 -24.09 -12.39
C ILE A 153 14.04 -24.85 -11.56
N ILE A 154 14.47 -25.91 -10.86
CA ILE A 154 13.60 -26.79 -10.08
C ILE A 154 13.68 -26.44 -8.60
N THR A 155 14.89 -26.23 -8.06
CA THR A 155 15.06 -26.03 -6.61
C THR A 155 14.44 -24.72 -6.13
N LEU A 156 14.50 -23.64 -6.92
CA LEU A 156 13.97 -22.35 -6.51
C LEU A 156 12.42 -22.32 -6.41
N PRO A 157 11.65 -22.83 -7.39
CA PRO A 157 10.20 -22.99 -7.24
C PRO A 157 9.80 -23.92 -6.09
N ILE A 158 10.56 -25.00 -5.84
CA ILE A 158 10.33 -25.89 -4.70
C ILE A 158 10.57 -25.13 -3.40
N ALA A 159 11.71 -24.46 -3.24
CA ALA A 159 12.03 -23.66 -2.05
C ALA A 159 10.97 -22.58 -1.80
N THR A 160 10.51 -21.91 -2.86
CA THR A 160 9.44 -20.90 -2.80
C THR A 160 8.11 -21.51 -2.31
N THR A 161 7.80 -22.72 -2.77
CA THR A 161 6.59 -23.45 -2.35
C THR A 161 6.64 -23.84 -0.87
N LEU A 162 7.78 -24.36 -0.43
CA LEU A 162 8.04 -24.74 0.96
C LEU A 162 8.04 -23.53 1.91
N LEU A 163 8.60 -22.41 1.44
CA LEU A 163 8.58 -21.14 2.16
C LEU A 163 7.12 -20.66 2.34
N GLY A 164 6.35 -20.62 1.25
CA GLY A 164 4.94 -20.23 1.28
C GLY A 164 4.11 -21.10 2.22
N ALA A 165 4.29 -22.41 2.16
CA ALA A 165 3.63 -23.36 3.07
C ALA A 165 3.99 -23.11 4.53
N SER A 166 5.27 -22.85 4.83
CA SER A 166 5.74 -22.54 6.19
C SER A 166 5.16 -21.22 6.70
N ILE A 167 5.13 -20.18 5.87
CA ILE A 167 4.57 -18.87 6.24
C ILE A 167 3.09 -19.01 6.60
N VAL A 168 2.30 -19.67 5.75
CA VAL A 168 0.87 -19.89 6.02
C VAL A 168 0.68 -20.74 7.28
N SER A 169 1.52 -21.75 7.48
CA SER A 169 1.47 -22.61 8.67
C SER A 169 1.62 -21.83 9.98
N ILE A 170 2.49 -20.82 10.04
CA ILE A 170 2.63 -19.99 11.24
C ILE A 170 1.51 -18.94 11.32
N SER A 171 1.17 -18.32 10.19
CA SER A 171 0.26 -17.17 10.15
C SER A 171 -1.20 -17.52 10.45
N PHE A 172 -1.65 -18.72 10.08
CA PHE A 172 -3.03 -19.16 10.27
C PHE A 172 -3.45 -19.28 11.74
N PRO A 173 -2.80 -20.11 12.57
CA PRO A 173 -3.19 -20.26 13.98
C PRO A 173 -2.99 -18.95 14.75
N LEU A 174 -1.95 -18.18 14.43
CA LEU A 174 -1.72 -16.87 15.03
C LEU A 174 -2.82 -15.86 14.71
N GLY A 175 -3.27 -15.77 13.45
CA GLY A 175 -4.34 -14.84 13.08
C GLY A 175 -5.70 -15.25 13.64
N PHE A 176 -6.03 -16.54 13.66
CA PHE A 176 -7.24 -17.03 14.32
C PHE A 176 -7.20 -16.74 15.83
N GLY A 177 -6.05 -16.97 16.47
CA GLY A 177 -5.85 -16.67 17.89
C GLY A 177 -5.97 -15.17 18.18
N LEU A 178 -5.30 -14.34 17.38
CA LEU A 178 -5.36 -12.88 17.52
C LEU A 178 -6.78 -12.35 17.31
N ARG A 179 -7.51 -12.86 16.31
CA ARG A 179 -8.92 -12.52 16.11
C ARG A 179 -9.76 -12.90 17.33
N HIS A 180 -9.53 -14.08 17.89
CA HIS A 180 -10.19 -14.51 19.12
C HIS A 180 -9.88 -13.53 20.26
N VAL A 181 -8.63 -13.12 20.44
CA VAL A 181 -8.28 -12.15 21.48
C VAL A 181 -8.99 -10.80 21.27
N ILE A 182 -8.95 -10.27 20.05
CA ILE A 182 -9.53 -8.96 19.71
C ILE A 182 -11.04 -8.89 19.96
N MET A 183 -11.76 -9.99 19.74
CA MET A 183 -13.23 -10.02 19.82
C MET A 183 -13.78 -10.44 21.18
N ARG A 184 -12.97 -11.09 22.02
CA ARG A 184 -13.45 -11.75 23.25
C ARG A 184 -12.99 -11.08 24.53
N PHE A 185 -11.80 -10.48 24.55
CA PHE A 185 -11.31 -9.82 25.75
C PHE A 185 -11.97 -8.46 25.88
N LYS A 186 -12.82 -8.28 26.91
CA LYS A 186 -13.55 -7.03 27.20
C LYS A 186 -12.64 -5.80 27.15
N PHE A 187 -11.43 -5.93 27.72
CA PHE A 187 -10.42 -4.88 27.71
C PHE A 187 -10.00 -4.50 26.28
N VAL A 188 -9.66 -5.50 25.45
CA VAL A 188 -9.24 -5.27 24.06
C VAL A 188 -10.39 -4.70 23.24
N VAL A 189 -11.61 -5.24 23.36
CA VAL A 189 -12.78 -4.72 22.63
C VAL A 189 -13.06 -3.25 22.99
N LYS A 190 -12.99 -2.91 24.29
CA LYS A 190 -13.23 -1.55 24.80
C LYS A 190 -12.15 -0.57 24.34
N TYR A 191 -10.88 -0.99 24.36
CA TYR A 191 -9.75 -0.11 24.07
C TYR A 191 -9.09 -0.37 22.71
N LYS A 192 -9.68 -1.14 21.80
CA LYS A 192 -9.05 -1.52 20.51
C LYS A 192 -8.53 -0.34 19.70
N ILE A 193 -9.24 0.79 19.73
CA ILE A 193 -8.81 2.01 19.05
C ILE A 193 -7.58 2.60 19.75
N HIS A 194 -7.60 2.70 21.08
CA HIS A 194 -6.48 3.21 21.88
C HIS A 194 -5.25 2.30 21.81
N LEU A 195 -5.43 0.98 21.87
CA LEU A 195 -4.37 -0.01 21.66
C LEU A 195 -3.81 0.08 20.23
N GLY A 196 -4.67 0.24 19.23
CA GLY A 196 -4.27 0.50 17.86
C GLY A 196 -3.43 1.77 17.73
N ILE A 197 -3.87 2.87 18.36
CA ILE A 197 -3.12 4.13 18.41
C ILE A 197 -1.79 3.94 19.14
N LEU A 198 -1.77 3.24 20.28
CA LEU A 198 -0.54 2.98 21.05
C LEU A 198 0.48 2.16 20.24
N ILE A 199 0.04 1.07 19.60
CA ILE A 199 0.88 0.25 18.72
C ILE A 199 1.37 1.09 17.54
N PHE A 200 0.49 1.89 16.93
CA PHE A 200 0.84 2.77 15.83
C PHE A 200 1.88 3.81 16.24
N VAL A 201 1.69 4.50 17.37
CA VAL A 201 2.62 5.50 17.91
C VAL A 201 3.96 4.84 18.28
N GLY A 202 3.94 3.66 18.91
CA GLY A 202 5.15 2.91 19.24
C GLY A 202 5.93 2.48 17.99
N TYR A 203 5.24 1.90 17.01
CA TYR A 203 5.81 1.57 15.70
C TYR A 203 6.37 2.82 15.02
N PHE A 204 5.61 3.91 15.00
CA PHE A 204 6.03 5.18 14.41
C PHE A 204 7.27 5.75 15.10
N ALA A 205 7.33 5.71 16.44
CA ALA A 205 8.48 6.15 17.20
C ALA A 205 9.73 5.30 16.88
N LEU A 206 9.60 3.98 16.72
CA LEU A 206 10.72 3.10 16.35
C LEU A 206 11.29 3.45 14.97
N ILE A 207 10.46 3.81 13.99
CA ILE A 207 10.98 4.15 12.67
C ILE A 207 11.58 5.56 12.65
N VAL A 208 10.90 6.56 13.24
CA VAL A 208 11.40 7.95 13.25
C VAL A 208 12.74 8.06 13.99
N THR A 209 12.95 7.25 15.03
CA THR A 209 14.22 7.20 15.76
C THR A 209 15.30 6.38 15.05
N GLY A 210 15.01 5.75 13.91
CA GLY A 210 15.92 4.83 13.21
C GLY A 210 16.10 3.47 13.90
N LYS A 211 15.55 3.28 15.11
CA LYS A 211 15.66 2.05 15.90
C LYS A 211 15.10 0.82 15.21
N LEU A 212 14.12 0.98 14.32
CA LEU A 212 13.64 -0.16 13.53
C LEU A 212 14.74 -0.74 12.63
N ASN A 213 15.58 0.12 12.01
CA ASN A 213 16.69 -0.34 11.18
C ASN A 213 17.75 -1.04 12.04
N GLU A 214 18.06 -0.48 13.21
CA GLU A 214 18.97 -1.12 14.18
C GLU A 214 18.43 -2.49 14.62
N LEU A 215 17.12 -2.61 14.88
CA LEU A 215 16.48 -3.88 15.21
C LEU A 215 16.58 -4.89 14.06
N VAL A 216 16.37 -4.45 12.81
CA VAL A 216 16.49 -5.32 11.64
C VAL A 216 17.93 -5.83 11.49
N VAL A 217 18.92 -4.94 11.61
CA VAL A 217 20.35 -5.32 11.55
C VAL A 217 20.71 -6.24 12.71
N MET A 218 20.25 -5.94 13.93
CA MET A 218 20.46 -6.77 15.12
C MET A 218 19.85 -8.17 14.97
N VAL A 219 18.70 -8.29 14.29
CA VAL A 219 18.02 -9.57 14.05
C VAL A 219 18.60 -10.30 12.83
N PHE A 220 19.27 -9.61 11.90
CA PHE A 220 19.78 -10.21 10.66
C PHE A 220 20.77 -11.34 10.90
N GLU A 221 21.80 -11.11 11.72
CA GLU A 221 22.80 -12.14 12.07
C GLU A 221 22.18 -13.36 12.77
N PRO A 222 21.38 -13.21 13.86
CA PRO A 222 20.63 -14.34 14.43
C PRO A 222 19.68 -15.04 13.45
N ALA A 223 19.11 -14.30 12.50
CA ALA A 223 18.16 -14.86 11.53
C ALA A 223 18.84 -15.80 10.53
N GLN A 224 20.16 -15.67 10.29
CA GLN A 224 20.92 -16.61 9.45
C GLN A 224 20.92 -18.03 10.06
N ALA A 225 20.92 -18.14 11.38
CA ALA A 225 20.86 -19.43 12.08
C ALA A 225 19.45 -20.07 12.07
N PHE A 226 18.41 -19.32 11.66
CA PHE A 226 17.04 -19.80 11.72
C PHE A 226 16.82 -20.89 10.66
N PRO A 227 16.20 -22.05 11.00
CA PRO A 227 16.08 -23.19 10.08
C PRO A 227 15.37 -22.91 8.76
N ILE A 228 14.54 -21.85 8.67
CA ILE A 228 13.93 -21.44 7.39
C ILE A 228 14.97 -20.91 6.40
N GLY A 229 16.07 -20.36 6.90
CA GLY A 229 17.19 -19.87 6.10
C GLY A 229 17.84 -20.99 5.29
N TRP A 230 17.81 -22.23 5.79
CA TRP A 230 18.37 -23.41 5.10
C TRP A 230 17.73 -23.71 3.74
N LEU A 231 16.59 -23.07 3.40
CA LEU A 231 16.07 -23.08 2.03
C LEU A 231 17.05 -22.46 1.03
N ALA A 232 17.96 -21.59 1.46
CA ALA A 232 19.05 -21.08 0.62
C ALA A 232 20.01 -22.19 0.17
N ASP A 233 20.31 -23.17 1.03
CA ASP A 233 21.15 -24.32 0.66
C ASP A 233 20.46 -25.18 -0.43
N LEU A 234 19.12 -25.25 -0.41
CA LEU A 234 18.35 -25.91 -1.47
C LEU A 234 18.40 -25.10 -2.78
N ILE A 235 18.27 -23.78 -2.70
CA ILE A 235 18.32 -22.88 -3.87
C ILE A 235 19.67 -22.96 -4.56
N LEU A 236 20.76 -22.91 -3.78
CA LEU A 236 22.14 -22.87 -4.28
C LEU A 236 22.82 -24.24 -4.37
N LEU A 237 22.07 -25.35 -4.28
CA LEU A 237 22.58 -26.73 -4.16
C LEU A 237 23.64 -27.12 -5.21
N SER A 238 23.69 -26.45 -6.36
CA SER A 238 24.69 -26.69 -7.41
C SER A 238 25.30 -25.40 -7.97
N ALA A 239 25.18 -24.29 -7.24
CA ALA A 239 25.76 -23.03 -7.68
C ALA A 239 27.29 -23.14 -7.79
N PRO A 240 27.91 -22.56 -8.83
CA PRO A 240 29.36 -22.51 -8.94
C PRO A 240 29.92 -21.72 -7.75
N THR A 241 31.15 -22.04 -7.34
CA THR A 241 31.95 -21.33 -6.29
C THR A 241 31.38 -21.32 -4.87
N ILE A 242 30.19 -21.90 -4.64
CA ILE A 242 29.53 -21.97 -3.33
C ILE A 242 29.42 -23.44 -2.89
N GLU A 243 29.75 -23.73 -1.64
CA GLU A 243 29.61 -25.08 -1.04
C GLU A 243 28.40 -25.14 -0.09
N PRO A 244 27.17 -25.40 -0.61
CA PRO A 244 25.99 -25.53 0.22
C PRO A 244 26.03 -26.82 1.06
N SER A 245 25.43 -26.78 2.25
CA SER A 245 25.41 -27.93 3.15
C SER A 245 24.23 -28.85 2.83
N LEU A 246 24.52 -30.03 2.28
CA LEU A 246 23.51 -31.05 1.93
C LEU A 246 22.57 -31.43 3.12
N PRO A 247 23.05 -31.60 4.37
CA PRO A 247 22.16 -31.85 5.51
C PRO A 247 21.16 -30.73 5.79
N LYS A 248 21.56 -29.47 5.57
CA LYS A 248 20.69 -28.29 5.74
C LYS A 248 19.63 -28.24 4.64
N ALA A 249 20.02 -28.47 3.38
CA ALA A 249 19.09 -28.53 2.26
C ALA A 249 18.02 -29.64 2.42
N LEU A 250 18.44 -30.83 2.86
CA LEU A 250 17.52 -31.93 3.16
C LEU A 250 16.58 -31.59 4.31
N SER A 251 17.12 -30.99 5.38
CA SER A 251 16.32 -30.56 6.52
C SER A 251 15.29 -29.48 6.12
N ALA A 252 15.67 -28.53 5.27
CA ALA A 252 14.78 -27.50 4.73
C ALA A 252 13.63 -28.08 3.89
N LEU A 253 13.89 -29.19 3.19
CA LEU A 253 12.87 -29.92 2.43
C LEU A 253 11.80 -30.54 3.35
N PHE A 254 12.21 -31.10 4.50
CA PHE A 254 11.31 -31.85 5.39
C PHE A 254 10.69 -31.01 6.52
N LEU A 255 11.32 -29.91 6.94
CA LEU A 255 10.87 -29.07 8.05
C LEU A 255 9.43 -28.52 7.92
N PRO A 256 8.93 -28.15 6.72
CA PRO A 256 7.57 -27.60 6.58
C PRO A 256 6.46 -28.62 6.87
N PHE A 257 6.70 -29.93 6.67
CA PHE A 257 5.67 -30.97 6.86
C PHE A 257 5.15 -31.09 8.30
N PRO A 258 5.99 -31.24 9.35
CA PRO A 258 5.50 -31.24 10.72
C PRO A 258 4.85 -29.90 11.09
N LEU A 259 5.38 -28.78 10.60
CA LEU A 259 4.82 -27.45 10.83
C LEU A 259 3.39 -27.31 10.27
N LEU A 260 3.15 -27.82 9.06
CA LEU A 260 1.83 -27.89 8.43
C LEU A 260 0.84 -28.70 9.29
N LEU A 261 1.25 -29.88 9.77
CA LEU A 261 0.40 -30.74 10.60
C LEU A 261 0.03 -30.09 11.93
N ILE A 262 1.02 -29.50 12.61
CA ILE A 262 0.82 -28.77 13.89
C ILE A 262 -0.10 -27.56 13.66
N SER A 263 0.12 -26.81 12.59
CA SER A 263 -0.68 -25.65 12.23
C SER A 263 -2.14 -25.99 11.97
N LEU A 264 -2.41 -27.03 11.18
CA LEU A 264 -3.77 -27.48 10.92
C LEU A 264 -4.47 -27.92 12.22
N PHE A 265 -3.78 -28.64 13.10
CA PHE A 265 -4.33 -29.00 14.39
C PHE A 265 -4.62 -27.78 15.27
N ALA A 266 -3.66 -26.87 15.42
CA ALA A 266 -3.82 -25.65 16.22
C ALA A 266 -4.94 -24.76 15.67
N SER A 267 -4.96 -24.52 14.36
CA SER A 267 -5.94 -23.69 13.69
C SER A 267 -7.35 -24.27 13.83
N THR A 268 -7.52 -25.59 13.66
CA THR A 268 -8.84 -26.22 13.83
C THR A 268 -9.35 -26.15 15.27
N LYS A 269 -8.47 -26.27 16.26
CA LYS A 269 -8.81 -26.10 17.68
C LYS A 269 -9.24 -24.66 17.98
N VAL A 270 -8.42 -23.69 17.57
CA VAL A 270 -8.71 -22.27 17.80
C VAL A 270 -9.98 -21.83 17.06
N ALA A 271 -10.15 -22.25 15.81
CA ALA A 271 -11.34 -21.96 15.01
C ALA A 271 -12.61 -22.56 15.62
N GLY A 272 -12.54 -23.80 16.10
CA GLY A 272 -13.66 -24.45 16.79
C GLY A 272 -14.11 -23.69 18.04
N ILE A 273 -13.18 -23.14 18.81
CA ILE A 273 -13.54 -22.30 19.96
C ILE A 273 -14.05 -20.93 19.47
N HIS A 274 -13.34 -20.30 18.53
CA HIS A 274 -13.63 -18.95 18.08
C HIS A 274 -14.99 -18.82 17.41
N TRP A 275 -15.36 -19.72 16.49
CA TRP A 275 -16.59 -19.59 15.72
C TRP A 275 -17.87 -19.87 16.51
N PHE A 276 -17.79 -20.64 17.59
CA PHE A 276 -18.95 -21.02 18.41
C PHE A 276 -19.07 -20.28 19.74
N THR A 277 -18.25 -19.25 19.96
CA THR A 277 -18.37 -18.38 21.14
C THR A 277 -19.11 -17.09 20.77
N ASP A 278 -19.86 -16.45 21.68
CA ASP A 278 -20.58 -15.18 21.45
C ASP A 278 -19.74 -13.93 21.74
N PRO A 279 -19.69 -12.93 20.82
CA PRO A 279 -18.75 -11.82 20.92
C PRO A 279 -19.15 -10.88 22.03
N VAL A 280 -18.16 -10.21 22.64
CA VAL A 280 -18.46 -9.20 23.66
C VAL A 280 -19.07 -8.00 22.96
N VAL A 281 -20.36 -7.76 23.22
CA VAL A 281 -21.05 -6.54 22.82
C VAL A 281 -20.81 -5.49 23.89
N VAL A 282 -20.07 -4.43 23.54
CA VAL A 282 -19.97 -3.24 24.39
C VAL A 282 -21.13 -2.33 24.01
N GLU A 283 -22.04 -2.07 24.95
CA GLU A 283 -23.09 -1.06 24.78
C GLU A 283 -22.41 0.29 24.52
N GLN A 284 -22.43 0.71 23.26
CA GLN A 284 -22.03 2.07 22.91
C GLN A 284 -23.13 2.98 23.45
N LYS A 285 -22.83 3.70 24.55
CA LYS A 285 -23.66 4.78 25.06
C LYS A 285 -23.90 5.72 23.88
N LYS A 286 -25.11 5.71 23.32
CA LYS A 286 -25.52 6.68 22.31
C LYS A 286 -25.37 8.04 22.97
N GLU A 287 -24.32 8.76 22.61
CA GLU A 287 -24.24 10.18 22.92
C GLU A 287 -25.49 10.81 22.29
N THR A 288 -26.41 11.19 23.16
CA THR A 288 -27.62 11.91 22.83
C THR A 288 -27.18 13.14 22.03
N LYS A 289 -27.65 13.22 20.78
CA LYS A 289 -27.40 14.34 19.86
C LYS A 289 -28.08 15.61 20.36
N THR A 290 -27.52 16.23 21.40
CA THR A 290 -28.07 17.48 21.99
C THR A 290 -27.05 18.61 22.02
N GLU A 291 -25.98 18.56 21.21
CA GLU A 291 -24.90 19.58 21.24
C GLU A 291 -24.55 20.19 19.86
N LEU A 292 -25.47 20.22 18.89
CA LEU A 292 -25.18 20.75 17.54
C LEU A 292 -25.85 22.09 17.20
N GLU A 293 -26.12 22.95 18.20
CA GLU A 293 -26.57 24.34 18.00
C GLU A 293 -25.52 25.39 18.39
N THR A 294 -24.23 25.05 18.39
CA THR A 294 -23.18 26.08 18.40
C THR A 294 -22.77 26.36 16.96
N GLU A 295 -23.23 27.48 16.41
CA GLU A 295 -22.69 28.03 15.18
C GLU A 295 -21.16 28.16 15.31
N PRO A 296 -20.38 27.55 14.40
CA PRO A 296 -18.94 27.71 14.45
C PRO A 296 -18.59 29.20 14.26
N LYS A 297 -17.81 29.77 15.17
CA LYS A 297 -17.41 31.20 15.28
C LYS A 297 -16.70 31.80 14.04
N GLY A 298 -16.70 31.14 12.88
CA GLY A 298 -16.08 31.58 11.62
C GLY A 298 -17.01 32.29 10.63
N ASP A 299 -18.32 32.43 10.89
CA ASP A 299 -19.30 32.90 9.89
C ASP A 299 -19.05 34.34 9.40
N LYS A 300 -18.45 35.20 10.23
CA LYS A 300 -18.13 36.58 9.85
C LYS A 300 -16.93 36.68 8.89
N PHE A 301 -15.94 35.79 9.00
CA PHE A 301 -14.71 35.91 8.20
C PHE A 301 -14.95 35.61 6.71
N PHE A 302 -15.69 34.55 6.39
CA PHE A 302 -15.95 34.17 5.01
C PHE A 302 -16.96 35.07 4.31
N SER A 303 -17.96 35.57 5.04
CA SER A 303 -18.99 36.46 4.50
C SER A 303 -18.45 37.85 4.12
N LEU A 304 -17.32 38.28 4.71
CA LEU A 304 -16.63 39.52 4.35
C LEU A 304 -15.83 39.42 3.04
N ILE A 305 -15.29 38.23 2.72
CA ILE A 305 -14.33 38.04 1.63
C ILE A 305 -15.01 37.45 0.37
N PHE A 306 -16.00 36.56 0.56
CA PHE A 306 -16.59 35.80 -0.53
C PHE A 306 -18.08 36.06 -0.69
N LYS A 307 -18.58 35.84 -1.91
CA LYS A 307 -20.02 35.91 -2.21
C LYS A 307 -20.80 34.87 -1.37
N PRO A 308 -22.05 35.15 -0.98
CA PRO A 308 -22.83 34.28 -0.09
C PRO A 308 -22.90 32.80 -0.54
N LYS A 309 -23.07 32.57 -1.86
CA LYS A 309 -23.10 31.22 -2.44
C LYS A 309 -21.77 30.47 -2.27
N THR A 310 -20.66 31.14 -2.56
CA THR A 310 -19.31 30.57 -2.42
C THR A 310 -18.99 30.28 -0.96
N THR A 311 -19.37 31.18 -0.06
CA THR A 311 -19.21 31.00 1.40
C THR A 311 -19.96 29.77 1.91
N ALA A 312 -21.22 29.60 1.50
CA ALA A 312 -22.01 28.43 1.89
C ALA A 312 -21.39 27.11 1.39
N LEU A 313 -20.84 27.10 0.18
CA LEU A 313 -20.14 25.94 -0.38
C LEU A 313 -18.85 25.62 0.38
N ILE A 314 -18.00 26.63 0.66
CA ILE A 314 -16.76 26.45 1.44
C ILE A 314 -17.08 25.87 2.82
N LYS A 315 -18.08 26.42 3.51
CA LYS A 315 -18.53 25.94 4.84
C LYS A 315 -18.97 24.48 4.80
N ASN A 316 -19.77 24.10 3.81
CA ASN A 316 -20.23 22.72 3.64
C ASN A 316 -19.06 21.76 3.38
N ILE A 317 -18.08 22.16 2.57
CA ILE A 317 -16.88 21.36 2.30
C ILE A 317 -16.10 21.12 3.60
N TRP A 318 -15.85 22.16 4.40
CA TRP A 318 -15.12 22.04 5.66
C TRP A 318 -15.85 21.19 6.71
N LEU A 319 -17.15 21.45 6.93
CA LEU A 319 -17.96 20.66 7.85
C LEU A 319 -17.98 19.18 7.46
N ARG A 320 -17.96 18.87 6.16
CA ARG A 320 -17.89 17.49 5.69
C ARG A 320 -16.56 16.82 6.02
N VAL A 321 -15.44 17.53 5.86
CA VAL A 321 -14.11 16.99 6.23
C VAL A 321 -14.05 16.74 7.74
N ILE A 322 -14.53 17.68 8.55
CA ILE A 322 -14.56 17.55 10.02
C ILE A 322 -15.45 16.36 10.45
N ARG A 323 -16.63 16.20 9.83
CA ARG A 323 -17.57 15.12 10.16
C ARG A 323 -17.16 13.75 9.63
N ASN A 324 -16.13 13.65 8.77
CA ASN A 324 -15.65 12.40 8.18
C ASN A 324 -14.15 12.19 8.43
N PRO A 325 -13.71 11.97 9.69
CA PRO A 325 -12.29 11.87 10.05
C PRO A 325 -11.55 10.72 9.36
N ILE A 326 -12.28 9.66 8.95
CA ILE A 326 -11.70 8.55 8.20
C ILE A 326 -11.10 9.01 6.86
N LYS A 327 -11.71 9.97 6.17
CA LYS A 327 -11.18 10.51 4.90
C LYS A 327 -9.81 11.17 5.13
N ALA A 328 -9.62 11.80 6.29
CA ALA A 328 -8.34 12.39 6.69
C ALA A 328 -7.26 11.34 6.99
N LEU A 329 -7.63 10.20 7.59
CA LEU A 329 -6.68 9.09 7.79
C LEU A 329 -6.15 8.54 6.45
N TYR A 330 -7.03 8.38 5.45
CA TYR A 330 -6.58 8.00 4.10
C TYR A 330 -5.71 9.08 3.45
N ALA A 331 -6.05 10.35 3.66
CA ALA A 331 -5.26 11.48 3.16
C ALA A 331 -3.86 11.57 3.79
N ALA A 332 -3.71 11.08 5.03
CA ALA A 332 -2.45 11.02 5.74
C ALA A 332 -1.62 9.77 5.39
N TYR A 333 -2.19 8.74 4.75
CA TYR A 333 -1.51 7.46 4.55
C TYR A 333 -0.18 7.59 3.77
N PRO A 334 -0.06 8.39 2.69
CA PRO A 334 1.23 8.57 2.03
C PRO A 334 2.29 9.29 2.85
N ALA A 335 1.93 9.96 3.96
CA ALA A 335 2.92 10.52 4.89
C ALA A 335 3.81 9.43 5.51
N LEU A 336 3.40 8.16 5.48
CA LEU A 336 4.24 7.04 5.87
C LEU A 336 5.53 6.92 5.00
N ILE A 337 5.53 7.49 3.79
CA ILE A 337 6.72 7.55 2.92
C ILE A 337 7.80 8.47 3.51
N LEU A 338 7.40 9.52 4.25
CA LEU A 338 8.37 10.44 4.88
C LEU A 338 9.21 9.76 5.96
N ILE A 339 8.72 8.66 6.52
CA ILE A 339 9.29 8.08 7.72
C ILE A 339 10.74 7.61 7.51
N PRO A 340 11.09 6.77 6.51
CA PRO A 340 12.49 6.44 6.23
C PRO A 340 13.32 7.68 5.83
N MET A 341 12.70 8.71 5.25
CA MET A 341 13.41 9.90 4.79
C MET A 341 13.74 10.87 5.91
N LEU A 342 13.01 10.85 7.02
CA LEU A 342 13.34 11.67 8.19
C LEU A 342 14.65 11.22 8.83
N SER A 343 14.96 9.92 8.83
CA SER A 343 16.25 9.42 9.32
C SER A 343 17.41 9.77 8.38
N GLU A 344 17.21 9.67 7.06
CA GLU A 344 18.25 9.97 6.08
C GLU A 344 18.42 11.48 5.82
N SER A 345 17.42 12.28 6.16
CA SER A 345 17.37 13.74 5.98
C SER A 345 17.85 14.21 4.59
N PRO A 346 17.30 13.68 3.49
CA PRO A 346 17.80 14.03 2.17
C PRO A 346 17.45 15.50 1.81
N PRO A 347 18.28 16.15 0.98
CA PRO A 347 18.14 17.59 0.67
C PRO A 347 16.81 17.95 -0.04
N TYR A 348 16.14 16.96 -0.64
CA TYR A 348 14.86 17.13 -1.35
C TYR A 348 13.62 16.82 -0.48
N LEU A 349 13.79 16.46 0.80
CA LEU A 349 12.67 16.14 1.70
C LEU A 349 11.63 17.28 1.84
N PRO A 350 11.99 18.59 1.87
CA PRO A 350 11.00 19.67 1.94
C PRO A 350 10.05 19.69 0.74
N LEU A 351 10.57 19.35 -0.45
CA LEU A 351 9.75 19.22 -1.67
C LEU A 351 8.81 18.02 -1.58
N ILE A 352 9.27 16.88 -1.04
CA ILE A 352 8.40 15.71 -0.82
C ILE A 352 7.29 16.04 0.17
N VAL A 353 7.60 16.73 1.28
CA VAL A 353 6.61 17.20 2.24
C VAL A 353 5.57 18.10 1.57
N LEU A 354 6.01 19.07 0.77
CA LEU A 354 5.12 19.94 0.00
C LEU A 354 4.17 19.17 -0.93
N VAL A 355 4.70 18.17 -1.65
CA VAL A 355 3.92 17.33 -2.56
C VAL A 355 2.90 16.49 -1.79
N LEU A 356 3.27 15.94 -0.63
CA LEU A 356 2.37 15.15 0.20
C LEU A 356 1.26 15.98 0.84
N VAL A 357 1.57 17.20 1.30
CA VAL A 357 0.54 18.11 1.82
C VAL A 357 -0.40 18.53 0.68
N THR A 358 0.13 18.81 -0.51
CA THR A 358 -0.68 19.09 -1.72
C THR A 358 -1.57 17.90 -2.09
N TRP A 359 -1.02 16.68 -2.03
CA TRP A 359 -1.76 15.44 -2.28
C TRP A 359 -2.90 15.26 -1.28
N GLY A 360 -2.62 15.42 0.02
CA GLY A 360 -3.60 15.28 1.09
C GLY A 360 -4.70 16.34 1.02
N ALA A 361 -4.34 17.60 0.76
CA ALA A 361 -5.29 18.69 0.58
C ALA A 361 -6.22 18.43 -0.63
N GLY A 362 -5.66 17.97 -1.75
CA GLY A 362 -6.43 17.54 -2.92
C GLY A 362 -7.41 16.41 -2.56
N MET A 363 -6.94 15.36 -1.89
CA MET A 363 -7.79 14.23 -1.47
C MET A 363 -8.94 14.66 -0.56
N LEU A 364 -8.65 15.49 0.44
CA LEU A 364 -9.61 15.93 1.44
C LEU A 364 -10.71 16.80 0.84
N PHE A 365 -10.32 17.80 0.06
CA PHE A 365 -11.21 18.89 -0.32
C PHE A 365 -11.67 18.85 -1.77
N SER A 366 -10.88 18.29 -2.70
CA SER A 366 -11.02 18.58 -4.13
C SER A 366 -11.09 17.37 -5.06
N LEU A 367 -10.79 16.15 -4.59
CA LEU A 367 -10.64 14.97 -5.46
C LEU A 367 -11.96 14.24 -5.78
N ASN A 368 -13.07 14.62 -5.14
CA ASN A 368 -14.41 14.10 -5.45
C ASN A 368 -15.50 15.17 -5.27
N PRO A 369 -15.37 16.32 -5.94
CA PRO A 369 -16.15 17.52 -5.62
C PRO A 369 -17.65 17.32 -5.85
N ILE A 370 -18.04 16.63 -6.93
CA ILE A 370 -19.46 16.33 -7.23
C ILE A 370 -19.94 15.13 -6.40
N GLY A 371 -19.14 14.07 -6.31
CA GLY A 371 -19.52 12.86 -5.58
C GLY A 371 -19.73 13.09 -4.09
N ASP A 372 -18.93 13.99 -3.50
CA ASP A 372 -19.06 14.32 -2.08
C ASP A 372 -20.37 15.05 -1.79
N LEU A 373 -20.98 15.76 -2.76
CA LEU A 373 -22.28 16.43 -2.56
C LEU A 373 -23.38 15.46 -2.12
N GLY A 374 -23.35 14.20 -2.59
CA GLY A 374 -24.30 13.15 -2.22
C GLY A 374 -25.75 13.65 -2.31
N ASN A 375 -26.51 13.53 -1.23
CA ASN A 375 -27.91 13.94 -1.17
C ASN A 375 -28.14 15.46 -1.34
N ALA A 376 -27.11 16.29 -1.17
CA ALA A 376 -27.23 17.73 -1.39
C ALA A 376 -27.07 18.13 -2.88
N LEU A 377 -26.68 17.19 -3.74
CA LEU A 377 -26.44 17.46 -5.17
C LEU A 377 -27.66 18.07 -5.88
N PRO A 378 -28.91 17.55 -5.73
CA PRO A 378 -30.07 18.15 -6.38
C PRO A 378 -30.31 19.59 -5.93
N SER A 379 -30.20 19.87 -4.63
CA SER A 379 -30.37 21.22 -4.09
C SER A 379 -29.31 22.19 -4.60
N VAL A 380 -28.06 21.74 -4.73
CA VAL A 380 -26.96 22.58 -5.26
C VAL A 380 -27.17 22.91 -6.73
N ILE A 381 -27.55 21.94 -7.56
CA ILE A 381 -27.82 22.16 -8.99
C ILE A 381 -29.01 23.12 -9.18
N LEU A 382 -30.07 22.99 -8.36
CA LEU A 382 -31.25 23.86 -8.42
C LEU A 382 -31.00 25.28 -7.88
N SER A 383 -29.98 25.48 -7.05
CA SER A 383 -29.69 26.77 -6.39
C SER A 383 -29.09 27.87 -7.28
N LYS A 384 -29.09 27.68 -8.61
CA LYS A 384 -28.49 28.60 -9.61
C LYS A 384 -27.02 28.92 -9.30
N VAL A 385 -26.26 27.93 -8.81
CA VAL A 385 -24.80 28.04 -8.65
C VAL A 385 -24.17 27.76 -10.02
N ASN A 386 -23.27 28.63 -10.46
CA ASN A 386 -22.55 28.41 -11.71
C ASN A 386 -21.31 27.53 -11.48
N GLY A 387 -20.86 26.79 -12.49
CA GLY A 387 -19.67 25.95 -12.41
C GLY A 387 -18.41 26.70 -11.98
N LYS A 388 -18.27 27.98 -12.35
CA LYS A 388 -17.19 28.85 -11.87
C LYS A 388 -17.22 29.02 -10.35
N GLU A 389 -18.40 29.28 -9.78
CA GLU A 389 -18.57 29.47 -8.33
C GLU A 389 -18.31 28.17 -7.58
N PHE A 390 -18.74 27.04 -8.16
CA PHE A 390 -18.50 25.70 -7.63
C PHE A 390 -17.01 25.36 -7.57
N VAL A 391 -16.27 25.57 -8.67
CA VAL A 391 -14.82 25.30 -8.75
C VAL A 391 -14.05 26.25 -7.82
N LEU A 392 -14.39 27.54 -7.80
CA LEU A 392 -13.76 28.51 -6.91
C LEU A 392 -13.99 28.18 -5.43
N ALA A 393 -15.18 27.70 -5.05
CA ALA A 393 -15.43 27.28 -3.67
C ALA A 393 -14.50 26.14 -3.23
N HIS A 394 -14.29 25.13 -4.08
CA HIS A 394 -13.36 24.03 -3.78
C HIS A 394 -11.91 24.50 -3.75
N LEU A 395 -11.55 25.39 -4.69
CA LEU A 395 -10.22 26.01 -4.74
C LEU A 395 -9.92 26.76 -3.46
N TYR A 396 -10.78 27.68 -3.03
CA TYR A 396 -10.60 28.45 -1.80
C TYR A 396 -10.66 27.57 -0.55
N ALA A 397 -11.60 26.62 -0.48
CA ALA A 397 -11.68 25.68 0.64
C ALA A 397 -10.38 24.91 0.85
N THR A 398 -9.66 24.59 -0.24
CA THR A 398 -8.37 23.90 -0.19
C THR A 398 -7.23 24.87 0.11
N LEU A 399 -7.15 26.02 -0.57
CA LEU A 399 -6.04 26.97 -0.44
C LEU A 399 -5.94 27.59 0.95
N ILE A 400 -7.07 27.92 1.59
CA ILE A 400 -7.11 28.59 2.89
C ILE A 400 -6.41 27.76 3.98
N ILE A 401 -6.47 26.43 3.89
CA ILE A 401 -5.79 25.52 4.83
C ILE A 401 -4.47 25.01 4.24
N GLY A 402 -4.50 24.61 2.97
CA GLY A 402 -3.37 23.99 2.28
C GLY A 402 -2.16 24.89 2.23
N VAL A 403 -2.31 26.18 1.87
CA VAL A 403 -1.18 27.11 1.70
C VAL A 403 -0.46 27.37 3.03
N PRO A 404 -1.14 27.79 4.12
CA PRO A 404 -0.45 28.03 5.39
C PRO A 404 0.20 26.77 5.96
N VAL A 405 -0.48 25.62 5.90
CA VAL A 405 0.06 24.35 6.42
C VAL A 405 1.28 23.92 5.62
N SER A 406 1.24 24.02 4.29
CA SER A 406 2.38 23.65 3.44
C SER A 406 3.54 24.60 3.62
N LEU A 407 3.32 25.91 3.70
CA LEU A 407 4.38 26.88 3.98
C LEU A 407 5.05 26.58 5.33
N GLY A 408 4.26 26.35 6.38
CA GLY A 408 4.79 26.03 7.71
C GLY A 408 5.62 24.74 7.72
N LEU A 409 5.09 23.65 7.13
CA LEU A 409 5.79 22.36 7.10
C LEU A 409 7.01 22.38 6.17
N THR A 410 6.94 23.08 5.04
CA THR A 410 8.06 23.23 4.11
C THR A 410 9.17 24.09 4.72
N ALA A 411 8.81 25.19 5.39
CA ALA A 411 9.78 26.02 6.13
C ALA A 411 10.44 25.24 7.28
N LEU A 412 9.64 24.49 8.06
CA LEU A 412 10.13 23.67 9.15
C LEU A 412 11.11 22.61 8.66
N THR A 413 10.75 21.88 7.60
CA THR A 413 11.63 20.83 7.05
C THR A 413 12.87 21.41 6.39
N ALA A 414 12.74 22.51 5.64
CA ALA A 414 13.88 23.25 5.11
C ALA A 414 14.87 23.68 6.21
N TYR A 415 14.35 24.18 7.33
CA TYR A 415 15.15 24.56 8.50
C TYR A 415 15.83 23.35 9.15
N LEU A 416 15.10 22.26 9.38
CA LEU A 416 15.63 21.05 10.02
C LEU A 416 16.75 20.39 9.21
N ILE A 417 16.64 20.43 7.88
CA ILE A 417 17.63 19.83 6.96
C ILE A 417 18.79 20.79 6.67
N GLN A 418 18.66 22.06 7.05
CA GLN A 418 19.65 23.11 6.79
C GLN A 418 19.95 23.27 5.29
N ILE A 419 18.88 23.29 4.47
CA ILE A 419 19.06 23.57 3.04
C ILE A 419 19.54 25.00 2.83
N ASP A 420 20.25 25.24 1.71
CA ASP A 420 20.69 26.58 1.32
C ASP A 420 19.54 27.59 1.35
N ILE A 421 19.84 28.82 1.78
CA ILE A 421 18.80 29.82 2.06
C ILE A 421 18.08 30.29 0.80
N ILE A 422 18.79 30.39 -0.34
CA ILE A 422 18.20 30.79 -1.62
C ILE A 422 17.24 29.69 -2.07
N LYS A 423 17.71 28.44 -1.99
CA LYS A 423 16.93 27.21 -2.22
C LYS A 423 15.64 27.17 -1.37
N ALA A 424 15.73 27.47 -0.07
CA ALA A 424 14.58 27.54 0.82
C ALA A 424 13.58 28.63 0.41
N ILE A 425 14.06 29.84 0.10
CA ILE A 425 13.21 30.96 -0.32
C ILE A 425 12.47 30.63 -1.61
N VAL A 426 13.17 30.08 -2.62
CA VAL A 426 12.54 29.67 -3.88
C VAL A 426 11.44 28.64 -3.62
N LEU A 427 11.69 27.64 -2.79
CA LEU A 427 10.70 26.61 -2.47
C LEU A 427 9.48 27.19 -1.75
N LEU A 428 9.68 28.14 -0.82
CA LEU A 428 8.59 28.82 -0.13
C LEU A 428 7.77 29.71 -1.09
N ILE A 429 8.41 30.38 -2.04
CA ILE A 429 7.72 31.20 -3.07
C ILE A 429 6.90 30.30 -4.00
N VAL A 430 7.42 29.13 -4.38
CA VAL A 430 6.75 28.20 -5.31
C VAL A 430 5.62 27.41 -4.62
N THR A 431 5.68 27.26 -3.30
CA THR A 431 4.71 26.47 -2.50
C THR A 431 3.24 26.81 -2.77
N PRO A 432 2.79 28.09 -2.72
CA PRO A 432 1.41 28.44 -3.04
C PRO A 432 0.98 28.05 -4.46
N PHE A 433 1.90 28.14 -5.43
CA PHE A 433 1.62 27.78 -6.82
C PHE A 433 1.44 26.27 -6.98
N ILE A 434 2.28 25.45 -6.35
CA ILE A 434 2.13 23.99 -6.40
C ILE A 434 0.77 23.56 -5.84
N ILE A 435 0.35 24.14 -4.72
CA ILE A 435 -0.95 23.82 -4.11
C ILE A 435 -2.10 24.30 -5.00
N LEU A 436 -1.97 25.50 -5.60
CA LEU A 436 -2.94 26.03 -6.54
C LEU A 436 -3.12 25.09 -7.75
N LEU A 437 -2.03 24.74 -8.43
CA LEU A 437 -2.06 23.88 -9.61
C LEU A 437 -2.55 22.47 -9.27
N GLY A 438 -2.05 21.88 -8.18
CA GLY A 438 -2.50 20.59 -7.67
C GLY A 438 -3.99 20.58 -7.36
N THR A 439 -4.50 21.62 -6.70
CA THR A 439 -5.93 21.75 -6.39
C THR A 439 -6.78 21.81 -7.65
N ILE A 440 -6.39 22.60 -8.65
CA ILE A 440 -7.14 22.72 -9.91
C ILE A 440 -7.20 21.37 -10.64
N VAL A 441 -6.08 20.64 -10.70
CA VAL A 441 -6.03 19.30 -11.29
C VAL A 441 -6.89 18.32 -10.50
N ALA A 442 -6.84 18.34 -9.16
CA ALA A 442 -7.69 17.51 -8.32
C ALA A 442 -9.19 17.75 -8.61
N ILE A 443 -9.61 19.00 -8.74
CA ILE A 443 -11.00 19.37 -9.09
C ILE A 443 -11.35 18.85 -10.48
N GLY A 444 -10.51 19.08 -11.49
CA GLY A 444 -10.76 18.64 -12.87
C GLY A 444 -10.86 17.12 -13.00
N VAL A 445 -9.92 16.40 -12.41
CA VAL A 445 -9.91 14.93 -12.41
C VAL A 445 -11.09 14.39 -11.59
N GLY A 446 -11.36 14.96 -10.41
CA GLY A 446 -12.45 14.56 -9.52
C GLY A 446 -13.84 14.81 -10.10
N THR A 447 -14.05 15.92 -10.81
CA THR A 447 -15.28 16.18 -11.57
C THR A 447 -15.39 15.26 -12.79
N THR A 448 -14.26 14.82 -13.35
CA THR A 448 -14.25 13.94 -14.52
C THR A 448 -14.67 12.52 -14.19
N PHE A 449 -14.20 11.98 -13.07
CA PHE A 449 -14.51 10.63 -12.59
C PHE A 449 -15.13 10.68 -11.18
N PRO A 450 -16.36 11.23 -11.04
CA PRO A 450 -17.00 11.35 -9.75
C PRO A 450 -17.40 9.97 -9.20
N ARG A 451 -17.38 9.82 -7.88
CA ARG A 451 -17.86 8.62 -7.22
C ARG A 451 -18.97 8.95 -6.22
N PHE A 452 -20.15 8.39 -6.45
CA PHE A 452 -21.35 8.57 -5.63
C PHE A 452 -21.58 7.43 -4.64
N SER A 453 -21.01 6.25 -4.92
CA SER A 453 -21.21 5.07 -4.09
C SER A 453 -20.35 5.11 -2.83
N SER A 454 -20.99 5.08 -1.67
CA SER A 454 -20.31 4.93 -0.39
C SER A 454 -19.71 3.54 -0.26
N THR A 455 -18.43 3.45 0.08
CA THR A 455 -17.82 2.18 0.48
C THR A 455 -18.10 1.93 1.96
N LYS A 456 -18.66 0.75 2.28
CA LYS A 456 -18.68 0.25 3.66
C LYS A 456 -17.24 -0.11 4.03
N ILE A 457 -16.67 0.59 5.02
CA ILE A 457 -15.31 0.31 5.52
C ILE A 457 -15.40 -0.62 6.74
N THR A 458 -16.45 -0.45 7.55
CA THR A 458 -16.82 -1.31 8.69
C THR A 458 -18.33 -1.56 8.68
N SER A 459 -18.81 -2.48 9.53
CA SER A 459 -20.23 -2.87 9.61
C SER A 459 -21.20 -1.69 9.83
N SER A 460 -20.73 -0.58 10.40
CA SER A 460 -21.54 0.62 10.70
C SER A 460 -21.09 1.92 10.01
N THR A 461 -19.97 1.94 9.27
CA THR A 461 -19.43 3.19 8.70
C THR A 461 -19.30 3.15 7.19
N LYS A 462 -20.00 4.08 6.53
CA LYS A 462 -19.99 4.31 5.09
C LYS A 462 -19.27 5.63 4.81
N VAL A 463 -18.22 5.59 3.99
CA VAL A 463 -17.51 6.79 3.54
C VAL A 463 -17.48 6.79 2.02
N VAL A 464 -17.74 7.95 1.42
CA VAL A 464 -17.53 8.17 -0.01
C VAL A 464 -16.05 8.51 -0.20
N ILE A 465 -15.25 7.52 -0.61
CA ILE A 465 -13.85 7.71 -0.97
C ILE A 465 -13.80 8.16 -2.43
N PRO A 466 -12.87 9.03 -2.85
CA PRO A 466 -12.67 9.37 -4.26
C PRO A 466 -12.57 8.13 -5.16
N SER A 467 -12.85 8.30 -6.46
CA SER A 467 -12.70 7.20 -7.42
C SER A 467 -11.23 6.77 -7.49
N LYS A 468 -10.99 5.45 -7.65
CA LYS A 468 -9.63 4.92 -7.80
C LYS A 468 -8.93 5.57 -9.00
N THR A 469 -9.66 5.79 -10.09
CA THR A 469 -9.17 6.46 -11.29
C THR A 469 -8.74 7.89 -11.02
N SER A 470 -9.58 8.68 -10.32
CA SER A 470 -9.22 10.04 -9.95
C SER A 470 -7.97 10.08 -9.09
N LEU A 471 -7.90 9.15 -8.12
CA LEU A 471 -6.75 9.04 -7.23
C LEU A 471 -5.46 8.71 -8.00
N VAL A 472 -5.50 7.74 -8.91
CA VAL A 472 -4.34 7.33 -9.72
C VAL A 472 -3.87 8.47 -10.62
N ILE A 473 -4.77 9.11 -11.37
CA ILE A 473 -4.41 10.20 -12.29
C ILE A 473 -3.82 11.39 -11.53
N TYR A 474 -4.44 11.77 -10.41
CA TYR A 474 -3.95 12.88 -9.58
C TYR A 474 -2.60 12.56 -8.93
N THR A 475 -2.43 11.33 -8.43
CA THR A 475 -1.16 10.89 -7.85
C THR A 475 -0.05 10.87 -8.91
N LEU A 476 -0.35 10.34 -10.10
CA LEU A 476 0.60 10.33 -11.21
C LEU A 476 1.02 11.75 -11.60
N TYR A 477 0.06 12.67 -11.73
CA TYR A 477 0.35 14.08 -11.99
C TYR A 477 1.32 14.67 -10.95
N LEU A 478 1.03 14.50 -9.66
CA LEU A 478 1.88 15.05 -8.59
C LEU A 478 3.25 14.38 -8.53
N VAL A 479 3.32 13.06 -8.66
CA VAL A 479 4.60 12.32 -8.64
C VAL A 479 5.46 12.71 -9.84
N THR A 480 4.88 12.80 -11.04
CA THR A 480 5.63 13.24 -12.23
C THR A 480 6.08 14.69 -12.10
N ALA A 481 5.24 15.60 -11.60
CA ALA A 481 5.61 16.98 -11.34
C ALA A 481 6.74 17.10 -10.31
N ALA A 482 6.64 16.35 -9.20
CA ALA A 482 7.66 16.28 -8.16
C ALA A 482 8.98 15.74 -8.72
N PHE A 483 8.93 14.64 -9.47
CA PHE A 483 10.11 14.02 -10.08
C PHE A 483 10.80 14.97 -11.07
N CYS A 484 10.03 15.65 -11.92
CA CYS A 484 10.58 16.67 -12.82
C CYS A 484 11.21 17.83 -12.03
N GLY A 485 10.55 18.30 -10.97
CA GLY A 485 11.08 19.32 -10.08
C GLY A 485 12.41 18.91 -9.43
N ILE A 486 12.49 17.69 -8.89
CA ILE A 486 13.71 17.12 -8.29
C ILE A 486 14.83 17.03 -9.31
N LEU A 487 14.56 16.49 -10.52
CA LEU A 487 15.56 16.36 -11.57
C LEU A 487 16.11 17.69 -12.07
N LEU A 488 15.29 18.75 -12.09
CA LEU A 488 15.75 20.10 -12.39
C LEU A 488 16.60 20.68 -11.25
N TYR A 489 16.22 20.39 -10.01
CA TYR A 489 16.75 21.03 -8.81
C TYR A 489 18.05 20.40 -8.29
N GLU A 490 18.23 19.07 -8.40
CA GLU A 490 19.42 18.36 -7.93
C GLU A 490 20.19 17.69 -9.08
N PRO A 491 21.35 18.24 -9.50
CA PRO A 491 22.19 17.66 -10.53
C PRO A 491 22.64 16.22 -10.21
N SER A 492 22.99 15.94 -8.96
CA SER A 492 23.46 14.61 -8.53
C SER A 492 22.40 13.53 -8.74
N LEU A 493 21.12 13.85 -8.50
CA LEU A 493 20.03 12.91 -8.77
C LEU A 493 19.81 12.70 -10.26
N ARG A 494 20.11 13.69 -11.10
CA ARG A 494 20.06 13.55 -12.56
C ARG A 494 21.15 12.60 -13.06
N GLU A 495 22.34 12.68 -12.48
CA GLU A 495 23.45 11.76 -12.78
C GLU A 495 23.13 10.33 -12.33
N ILE A 496 22.63 10.15 -11.10
CA ILE A 496 22.20 8.84 -10.60
C ILE A 496 21.07 8.27 -11.47
N THR A 497 20.09 9.08 -11.84
CA THR A 497 18.98 8.66 -12.71
C THR A 497 19.47 8.26 -14.10
N SER A 498 20.41 9.02 -14.67
CA SER A 498 21.07 8.68 -15.93
C SER A 498 21.80 7.34 -15.85
N ALA A 499 22.62 7.14 -14.81
CA ALA A 499 23.35 5.89 -14.58
C ALA A 499 22.40 4.70 -14.39
N LEU A 500 21.33 4.87 -13.61
CA LEU A 500 20.29 3.85 -13.42
C LEU A 500 19.58 3.52 -14.73
N LEU A 501 19.23 4.51 -15.54
CA LEU A 501 18.58 4.27 -16.83
C LEU A 501 19.50 3.53 -17.80
N ILE A 502 20.80 3.85 -17.82
CA ILE A 502 21.80 3.12 -18.61
C ILE A 502 21.93 1.68 -18.10
N TRP A 503 21.93 1.46 -16.78
CA TRP A 503 22.00 0.12 -16.19
C TRP A 503 20.74 -0.72 -16.48
N ILE A 504 19.55 -0.09 -16.48
CA ILE A 504 18.27 -0.77 -16.67
C ILE A 504 17.96 -1.03 -18.15
N ILE A 505 18.30 -0.10 -19.04
CA ILE A 505 17.89 -0.13 -20.45
C ILE A 505 19.02 -0.77 -21.28
N PRO A 506 18.81 -1.96 -21.87
CA PRO A 506 19.81 -2.66 -22.68
C PRO A 506 19.87 -2.09 -24.12
N LEU A 507 19.73 -0.78 -24.25
CA LEU A 507 19.98 -0.08 -25.50
C LEU A 507 21.33 0.59 -25.29
N GLU A 508 22.24 0.47 -26.26
CA GLU A 508 23.54 1.19 -26.28
C GLU A 508 23.38 2.74 -26.34
N LEU A 509 22.22 3.24 -25.94
CA LEU A 509 21.88 4.65 -25.79
C LEU A 509 22.53 5.19 -24.51
N THR A 510 23.63 5.91 -24.69
CA THR A 510 24.21 6.72 -23.63
C THR A 510 23.27 7.90 -23.31
N ILE A 511 22.38 7.72 -22.32
CA ILE A 511 21.51 8.79 -21.84
C ILE A 511 22.35 9.73 -20.98
N GLN A 512 22.92 10.76 -21.58
CA GLN A 512 23.65 11.78 -20.84
C GLN A 512 22.72 12.57 -19.89
N PRO A 513 23.21 13.05 -18.73
CA PRO A 513 22.43 13.88 -17.81
C PRO A 513 21.83 15.14 -18.47
N THR A 514 22.50 15.67 -19.50
CA THR A 514 22.02 16.79 -20.32
C THR A 514 20.74 16.44 -21.09
N HIS A 515 20.62 15.23 -21.65
CA HIS A 515 19.41 14.76 -22.32
C HIS A 515 18.23 14.67 -21.35
N LEU A 516 18.47 14.18 -20.12
CA LEU A 516 17.44 14.14 -19.07
C LEU A 516 16.95 15.54 -18.69
N PHE A 517 17.82 16.55 -18.68
CA PHE A 517 17.42 17.93 -18.42
C PHE A 517 16.42 18.44 -19.46
N TYR A 518 16.74 18.31 -20.75
CA TYR A 518 15.85 18.76 -21.84
C TYR A 518 14.54 17.97 -21.87
N LEU A 519 14.59 16.66 -21.65
CA LEU A 519 13.39 15.81 -21.57
C LEU A 519 12.50 16.24 -20.41
N THR A 520 13.09 16.60 -19.26
CA THR A 520 12.36 17.12 -18.10
C THR A 520 11.66 18.45 -18.41
N ILE A 521 12.32 19.36 -19.14
CA ILE A 521 11.71 20.62 -19.59
C ILE A 521 10.51 20.35 -20.51
N ILE A 522 10.65 19.42 -21.46
CA ILE A 522 9.56 19.04 -22.38
C ILE A 522 8.38 18.45 -21.59
N LEU A 523 8.63 17.59 -20.59
CA LEU A 523 7.60 17.01 -19.74
C LEU A 523 6.89 18.04 -18.84
N LEU A 524 7.54 19.14 -18.48
CA LEU A 524 6.91 20.20 -17.68
C LEU A 524 5.85 20.97 -18.44
N VAL A 525 5.95 21.09 -19.76
CA VAL A 525 4.96 21.79 -20.59
C VAL A 525 3.54 21.21 -20.40
N PRO A 526 3.29 19.91 -20.60
CA PRO A 526 1.96 19.34 -20.36
C PRO A 526 1.55 19.40 -18.88
N ILE A 527 2.49 19.31 -17.93
CA ILE A 527 2.20 19.42 -16.49
C ILE A 527 1.68 20.81 -16.11
N ILE A 528 2.25 21.86 -16.69
CA ILE A 528 1.84 23.26 -16.47
C ILE A 528 0.51 23.56 -17.19
N LEU A 529 0.28 22.94 -18.36
CA LEU A 529 -0.96 23.13 -19.12
C LEU A 529 -2.16 22.33 -18.57
N ALA A 530 -1.92 21.19 -17.92
CA ALA A 530 -2.97 20.32 -17.38
C ALA A 530 -3.98 21.03 -16.45
N PRO A 531 -3.57 21.90 -15.50
CA PRO A 531 -4.47 22.74 -14.70
C PRO A 531 -5.46 23.57 -15.53
N LEU A 532 -5.04 24.15 -16.66
CA LEU A 532 -5.93 24.97 -17.51
C LEU A 532 -7.04 24.12 -18.13
N ILE A 533 -6.68 22.93 -18.60
CA ILE A 533 -7.62 21.96 -19.18
C ILE A 533 -8.57 21.45 -18.09
N ALA A 534 -8.04 21.11 -16.91
CA ALA A 534 -8.79 20.66 -15.74
C ALA A 534 -9.82 21.71 -15.27
N TYR A 535 -9.44 23.00 -15.24
CA TYR A 535 -10.33 24.10 -14.88
C TYR A 535 -11.49 24.25 -15.87
N ARG A 536 -11.21 24.26 -17.18
CA ARG A 536 -12.26 24.38 -18.22
C ARG A 536 -13.19 23.16 -18.21
N SER A 537 -12.61 21.96 -18.11
CA SER A 537 -13.36 20.71 -18.07
C SER A 537 -14.31 20.63 -16.87
N SER A 538 -13.85 21.02 -15.67
CA SER A 538 -14.67 20.99 -14.45
C SER A 538 -15.87 21.94 -14.51
N ILE A 539 -15.70 23.15 -15.03
CA ILE A 539 -16.81 24.11 -15.21
C ILE A 539 -17.85 23.54 -16.17
N ASN A 540 -17.40 23.04 -17.33
CA ASN A 540 -18.30 22.50 -18.35
C ASN A 540 -19.05 21.27 -17.84
N LYS A 541 -18.37 20.35 -17.14
CA LYS A 541 -19.01 19.18 -16.55
C LYS A 541 -20.05 19.53 -15.50
N PHE A 542 -19.77 20.51 -14.64
CA PHE A 542 -20.74 20.93 -13.62
C PHE A 542 -21.97 21.60 -14.25
N ASN A 543 -21.77 22.51 -15.21
CA ASN A 543 -22.87 23.22 -15.86
C ASN A 543 -23.77 22.27 -16.68
N ASN A 544 -23.19 21.24 -17.29
CA ASN A 544 -23.92 20.27 -18.12
C ASN A 544 -24.36 19.03 -17.34
N TYR A 545 -24.25 19.05 -16.00
CA TYR A 545 -24.58 17.89 -15.18
C TYR A 545 -26.10 17.68 -15.12
N THR A 546 -26.56 16.51 -15.57
CA THR A 546 -27.97 16.11 -15.50
C THR A 546 -28.16 15.02 -14.44
N ILE A 547 -29.24 15.11 -13.67
CA ILE A 547 -29.62 14.08 -12.70
C ILE A 547 -30.39 13.02 -13.49
N THR A 548 -29.74 11.87 -13.73
CA THR A 548 -30.35 10.69 -14.37
C THR A 548 -30.81 9.68 -13.34
#